data_AF-A0A353D757-F1
#
_entry.id   AF-A0A353D757-F1
#
_cell.length_a   1.000
_cell.length_b   1.000
_cell.length_c   1.000
_cell.angle_alpha   90.00
_cell.angle_beta   90.00
_cell.angle_gamma   90.00
#
_symmetry.space_group_name_H-M   'P 1'
#
loop_
_entity.id
_entity.type
_entity.pdbx_description
1 polymer ?
#
loop_
_entity_poly.entity_id
_entity_poly.type
_entity_poly.pdbx_seq_one_letter_code
_entity_poly.pdbx_strand_id
1 'polypeptide(L)'
;MLEFPKVLRVLADRAVSKAGEDACLAIAPLRDEASVRLQNRLLEQAVEWRKETGFSLSPFEPLDGLAAATERPAAVLDQDALFALLKTLEQAKAAREALQGFDQRGWDELMEAVARAPWPATAWSAVRRCLD
;
A
#
# COMPACT_ATOMS: atom_id res chain seq x y z
N MET A 1 -0.69 18.45 27.10
CA MET A 1 -1.10 18.28 25.69
C MET A 1 -0.29 17.14 25.11
N LEU A 2 -0.94 16.09 24.60
CA LEU A 2 -0.27 15.17 23.68
C LEU A 2 0.13 16.00 22.46
N GLU A 3 1.42 16.12 22.20
CA GLU A 3 1.86 16.80 20.99
C GLU A 3 1.58 15.87 19.81
N PHE A 4 0.41 16.07 19.19
CA PHE A 4 -0.08 15.27 18.06
C PHE A 4 1.01 15.00 17.00
N PRO A 5 1.87 15.97 16.61
CA PRO A 5 2.98 15.68 15.70
C PRO A 5 3.97 14.62 16.19
N LYS A 6 4.24 14.53 17.50
CA LYS A 6 5.08 13.48 18.10
C LYS A 6 4.43 12.10 17.97
N VAL A 7 3.12 12.02 18.13
CA VAL A 7 2.37 10.76 17.94
C VAL A 7 2.43 10.32 16.47
N LEU A 8 2.23 11.24 15.53
CA LEU A 8 2.33 10.93 14.11
C LEU A 8 3.73 10.45 13.72
N ARG A 9 4.78 11.03 14.30
CA ARG A 9 6.16 10.56 14.10
C ARG A 9 6.33 9.12 14.58
N VAL A 10 5.85 8.78 15.78
CA VAL A 10 5.93 7.41 16.31
C VAL A 10 5.17 6.42 15.43
N LEU A 11 4.04 6.80 14.84
CA LEU A 11 3.32 5.97 13.88
C LEU A 11 4.09 5.81 12.57
N ALA A 12 4.64 6.90 12.05
CA ALA A 12 5.42 6.92 10.82
C ALA A 12 6.66 6.01 10.92
N ASP A 13 7.33 5.98 12.07
CA ASP A 13 8.47 5.10 12.36
C ASP A 13 8.10 3.60 12.35
N ARG A 14 6.81 3.25 12.32
CA ARG A 14 6.30 1.87 12.18
C ARG A 14 5.86 1.51 10.76
N ALA A 15 5.82 2.48 9.86
CA ALA A 15 5.51 2.21 8.46
C ALA A 15 6.64 1.40 7.80
N VAL A 16 6.26 0.45 6.94
CA VAL A 16 7.22 -0.40 6.23
C VAL A 16 7.64 0.19 4.87
N SER A 17 7.04 1.31 4.48
CA SER A 17 7.35 1.99 3.21
C SER A 17 7.31 3.50 3.38
N LYS A 18 8.00 4.22 2.49
CA LYS A 18 8.01 5.68 2.49
C LYS A 18 6.61 6.27 2.30
N ALA A 19 5.82 5.70 1.38
CA ALA A 19 4.43 6.08 1.18
C ALA A 19 3.58 5.90 2.45
N GLY A 20 3.84 4.84 3.24
CA GLY A 20 3.19 4.64 4.53
C GLY A 20 3.63 5.65 5.58
N GLU A 21 4.93 5.96 5.65
CA GLU A 21 5.48 6.99 6.55
C GLU A 21 4.81 8.34 6.27
N ASP A 22 4.77 8.75 5.01
CA ASP A 22 4.18 10.01 4.57
C ASP A 22 2.67 10.05 4.85
N ALA A 23 1.96 8.93 4.64
CA ALA A 23 0.55 8.81 4.99
C ALA A 23 0.31 8.98 6.50
N CYS A 24 1.16 8.40 7.36
CA CYS A 24 1.07 8.58 8.82
C CYS A 24 1.30 10.04 9.23
N LEU A 25 2.27 10.71 8.62
CA LEU A 25 2.59 12.12 8.92
C LEU A 25 1.50 13.08 8.39
N ALA A 26 0.78 12.69 7.34
CA ALA A 26 -0.31 13.47 6.76
C ALA A 26 -1.65 13.33 7.49
N ILE A 27 -1.75 12.49 8.54
CA ILE A 27 -2.98 12.34 9.31
C ILE A 27 -3.39 13.68 9.92
N ALA A 28 -4.61 14.11 9.62
CA ALA A 28 -5.20 15.34 10.10
C ALA A 28 -6.69 15.13 10.42
N PRO A 29 -7.32 16.03 11.19
CA PRO A 29 -8.76 15.97 11.41
C PRO A 29 -9.53 15.96 10.08
N LEU A 30 -10.43 14.99 9.95
CA LEU A 30 -11.32 14.87 8.79
C LEU A 30 -12.47 15.87 8.93
N ARG A 31 -13.01 16.32 7.79
CA ARG A 31 -13.97 17.42 7.73
C ARG A 31 -15.41 16.99 7.96
N ASP A 32 -15.70 15.71 7.81
CA ASP A 32 -17.05 15.17 7.85
C ASP A 32 -17.08 13.78 8.50
N GLU A 33 -18.25 13.45 9.05
CA GLU A 33 -18.48 12.20 9.75
C GLU A 33 -18.38 10.97 8.86
N ALA A 34 -18.76 11.07 7.58
CA ALA A 34 -18.72 9.95 6.66
C ALA A 34 -17.27 9.50 6.40
N SER A 35 -16.36 10.46 6.21
CA SER A 35 -14.92 10.22 6.09
C SER A 35 -14.35 9.56 7.35
N VAL A 36 -14.74 10.01 8.55
CA VAL A 36 -14.31 9.39 9.82
C VAL A 36 -14.79 7.94 9.91
N ARG A 37 -16.08 7.70 9.63
CA ARG A 37 -16.67 6.35 9.65
C ARG A 37 -16.01 5.42 8.64
N LEU A 38 -15.62 5.92 7.46
CA LEU A 38 -14.93 5.15 6.43
C LEU A 38 -13.53 4.72 6.91
N GLN A 39 -12.73 5.67 7.43
CA GLN A 39 -11.38 5.38 7.90
C GLN A 39 -11.38 4.42 9.11
N ASN A 40 -12.35 4.58 10.03
CA ASN A 40 -12.50 3.66 11.16
C ASN A 40 -12.85 2.24 10.71
N ARG A 41 -13.82 2.08 9.78
CA ARG A 41 -14.18 0.77 9.22
C ARG A 41 -13.00 0.09 8.54
N LEU A 42 -12.27 0.84 7.71
CA LEU A 42 -11.07 0.31 7.05
C LEU A 42 -10.02 -0.16 8.06
N LEU A 43 -9.77 0.62 9.13
CA LEU A 43 -8.85 0.25 10.19
C LEU A 43 -9.29 -1.01 10.94
N GLU A 44 -10.57 -1.08 11.33
CA GLU A 44 -11.14 -2.23 12.03
C GLU A 44 -11.02 -3.51 11.19
N GLN A 45 -11.39 -3.44 9.90
CA GLN A 45 -11.26 -4.57 8.98
C GLN A 45 -9.81 -4.99 8.77
N ALA A 46 -8.88 -4.05 8.62
CA ALA A 46 -7.46 -4.36 8.48
C ALA A 46 -6.88 -5.02 9.73
N VAL A 47 -7.32 -4.58 10.93
CA VAL A 47 -6.90 -5.20 12.21
C VAL A 47 -7.43 -6.62 12.33
N GLU A 48 -8.71 -6.86 12.02
CA GLU A 48 -9.29 -8.21 12.08
C GLU A 48 -8.70 -9.14 11.01
N TRP A 49 -8.51 -8.64 9.78
CA TRP A 49 -7.84 -9.39 8.72
C TRP A 49 -6.43 -9.82 9.14
N ARG A 50 -5.65 -8.91 9.74
CA ARG A 50 -4.32 -9.24 10.27
C ARG A 50 -4.36 -10.26 11.39
N LYS A 51 -5.32 -10.19 12.31
CA LYS A 51 -5.49 -11.18 13.38
C LYS A 51 -5.84 -12.56 12.84
N GLU A 52 -6.70 -12.61 11.83
CA GLU A 52 -7.25 -13.86 11.28
C GLU A 52 -6.28 -14.56 10.32
N THR A 53 -5.55 -13.79 9.49
CA THR A 53 -4.67 -14.34 8.45
C THR A 53 -3.19 -14.26 8.78
N GLY A 54 -2.81 -13.43 9.76
CA GLY A 54 -1.40 -13.10 10.01
C GLY A 54 -0.76 -12.23 8.93
N PHE A 55 -1.54 -11.71 7.97
CA PHE A 55 -1.01 -10.91 6.86
C PHE A 55 -0.20 -9.71 7.36
N SER A 56 0.95 -9.47 6.72
CA SER A 56 1.76 -8.29 6.95
C SER A 56 2.52 -7.91 5.69
N LEU A 57 2.70 -6.62 5.51
CA LEU A 57 3.58 -6.09 4.47
C LEU A 57 5.03 -6.18 4.94
N SER A 58 5.92 -6.53 4.01
CA SER A 58 7.37 -6.39 4.21
C SER A 58 7.84 -5.01 3.75
N PRO A 59 9.01 -4.54 4.19
CA PRO A 59 9.59 -3.31 3.66
C PRO A 59 9.77 -3.37 2.14
N PHE A 60 9.47 -2.27 1.47
CA PHE A 60 9.69 -2.10 0.04
C PHE A 60 10.10 -0.67 -0.30
N GLU A 61 10.88 -0.53 -1.36
CA GLU A 61 11.44 0.73 -1.81
C GLU A 61 10.37 1.67 -2.38
N PRO A 62 10.56 3.00 -2.26
CA PRO A 62 9.67 3.97 -2.87
C PRO A 62 9.67 3.87 -4.41
N LEU A 63 8.53 4.19 -5.01
CA LEU A 63 8.37 4.23 -6.48
C LEU A 63 8.51 5.65 -7.06
N ASP A 64 9.06 6.61 -6.30
CA ASP A 64 9.08 8.03 -6.67
C ASP A 64 9.80 8.29 -8.01
N GLY A 65 10.83 7.49 -8.34
CA GLY A 65 11.53 7.55 -9.62
C GLY A 65 10.74 6.98 -10.82
N LEU A 66 9.74 6.14 -10.56
CA LEU A 66 8.96 5.47 -11.60
C LEU A 66 7.98 6.42 -12.28
N ALA A 67 7.31 7.29 -11.51
CA ALA A 67 6.37 8.26 -12.05
C ALA A 67 7.05 9.21 -13.05
N ALA A 68 8.21 9.75 -12.68
CA ALA A 68 9.01 10.62 -13.54
C ALA A 68 9.52 9.89 -14.82
N ALA A 69 9.77 8.59 -14.73
CA ALA A 69 10.15 7.78 -15.89
C ALA A 69 8.95 7.55 -16.83
N THR A 70 7.75 7.31 -16.31
CA THR A 70 6.55 7.11 -17.15
C THR A 70 6.11 8.34 -17.94
N GLU A 71 6.49 9.54 -17.50
CA GLU A 71 6.24 10.79 -18.23
C GLU A 71 7.19 11.00 -19.42
N ARG A 72 8.23 10.18 -19.55
CA ARG A 72 9.26 10.29 -20.60
C ARG A 72 9.32 9.00 -21.40
N PRO A 73 8.86 8.98 -22.67
CA PRO A 73 8.83 7.78 -23.50
C PRO A 73 10.19 7.07 -23.69
N ALA A 74 11.31 7.78 -23.48
CA ALA A 74 12.67 7.25 -23.59
C ALA A 74 13.35 7.02 -22.22
N ALA A 75 12.63 7.17 -21.10
CA ALA A 75 13.21 6.87 -19.80
C ALA A 75 13.50 5.38 -19.68
N VAL A 76 14.74 5.07 -19.36
CA VAL A 76 15.19 3.73 -19.03
C VAL A 76 15.09 3.59 -17.52
N LEU A 77 14.34 2.59 -17.06
CA LEU A 77 14.39 2.17 -15.67
C LEU A 77 15.70 1.42 -15.47
N ASP A 78 16.48 1.85 -14.48
CA ASP A 78 17.63 1.07 -14.04
C ASP A 78 17.16 -0.19 -13.29
N GLN A 79 18.12 -1.05 -12.99
CA GLN A 79 17.87 -2.33 -12.34
C GLN A 79 17.25 -2.16 -10.95
N ASP A 80 17.67 -1.14 -10.19
CA ASP A 80 17.16 -0.85 -8.86
C ASP A 80 15.69 -0.42 -8.90
N ALA A 81 15.32 0.44 -9.84
CA ALA A 81 13.93 0.84 -10.07
C ALA A 81 13.04 -0.33 -10.50
N LEU A 82 13.56 -1.25 -11.32
CA LEU A 82 12.85 -2.48 -11.68
C LEU A 82 12.66 -3.40 -10.47
N PHE A 83 13.67 -3.55 -9.61
CA PHE A 83 13.55 -4.33 -8.37
C PHE A 83 12.53 -3.72 -7.41
N ALA A 84 12.56 -2.39 -7.20
CA ALA A 84 11.59 -1.69 -6.37
C ALA A 84 10.14 -1.90 -6.86
N LEU A 85 9.93 -1.81 -8.18
CA LEU A 85 8.64 -2.10 -8.80
C LEU A 85 8.23 -3.57 -8.59
N LEU A 86 9.15 -4.52 -8.80
CA LEU A 86 8.87 -5.93 -8.56
C LEU A 86 8.45 -6.19 -7.11
N LYS A 87 9.19 -5.66 -6.13
CA LYS A 87 8.89 -5.81 -4.71
C LYS A 87 7.55 -5.23 -4.34
N THR A 88 7.21 -4.06 -4.87
CA THR A 88 5.89 -3.44 -4.65
C THR A 88 4.76 -4.30 -5.23
N LEU A 89 4.93 -4.83 -6.45
CA LEU A 89 3.94 -5.70 -7.07
C LEU A 89 3.79 -7.05 -6.35
N GLU A 90 4.89 -7.60 -5.81
CA GLU A 90 4.86 -8.80 -4.95
C GLU A 90 4.00 -8.57 -3.71
N GLN A 91 4.16 -7.42 -3.02
CA GLN A 91 3.33 -7.06 -1.87
C GLN A 91 1.84 -6.92 -2.25
N ALA A 92 1.56 -6.23 -3.36
CA ALA A 92 0.18 -6.04 -3.83
C ALA A 92 -0.48 -7.36 -4.23
N LYS A 93 0.26 -8.28 -4.85
CA LYS A 93 -0.20 -9.62 -5.18
C LYS A 93 -0.50 -10.43 -3.92
N ALA A 94 0.43 -10.45 -2.96
CA ALA A 94 0.25 -11.17 -1.71
C ALA A 94 -0.97 -10.66 -0.92
N ALA A 95 -1.21 -9.35 -0.89
CA ALA A 95 -2.39 -8.76 -0.26
C ALA A 95 -3.70 -9.25 -0.92
N ARG A 96 -3.74 -9.30 -2.26
CA ARG A 96 -4.91 -9.80 -3.00
C ARG A 96 -5.15 -11.28 -2.75
N GLU A 97 -4.10 -12.09 -2.76
CA GLU A 97 -4.17 -13.53 -2.51
C GLU A 97 -4.64 -13.82 -1.07
N ALA A 98 -4.14 -13.06 -0.08
CA ALA A 98 -4.53 -13.22 1.32
C ALA A 98 -5.97 -12.75 1.63
N LEU A 99 -6.65 -12.08 0.70
CA LEU A 99 -8.07 -11.74 0.78
C LEU A 99 -8.98 -12.72 0.01
N GLN A 100 -8.41 -13.64 -0.79
CA GLN A 100 -9.22 -14.61 -1.53
C GLN A 100 -10.03 -15.49 -0.58
N GLY A 101 -11.32 -15.64 -0.87
CA GLY A 101 -12.23 -16.47 -0.08
C GLY A 101 -12.84 -15.79 1.15
N PHE A 102 -12.55 -14.51 1.39
CA PHE A 102 -13.15 -13.72 2.47
C PHE A 102 -14.35 -12.86 2.01
N ASP A 103 -14.87 -13.07 0.80
CA ASP A 103 -15.92 -12.24 0.17
C ASP A 103 -17.18 -12.06 1.03
N GLN A 104 -17.48 -13.01 1.91
CA GLN A 104 -18.66 -12.98 2.80
C GLN A 104 -18.37 -12.43 4.20
N ARG A 105 -17.14 -11.98 4.46
CA ARG A 105 -16.70 -11.53 5.79
C ARG A 105 -17.18 -10.12 6.14
N GLY A 106 -17.64 -9.35 5.14
CA GLY A 106 -18.07 -7.96 5.29
C GLY A 106 -16.89 -6.99 5.43
N TRP A 107 -15.77 -7.29 4.77
CA TRP A 107 -14.57 -6.44 4.73
C TRP A 107 -14.53 -5.56 3.47
N ASP A 108 -15.66 -4.94 3.15
CA ASP A 108 -15.88 -4.30 1.85
C ASP A 108 -14.89 -3.15 1.60
N GLU A 109 -14.66 -2.28 2.59
CA GLU A 109 -13.72 -1.16 2.51
C GLU A 109 -12.27 -1.62 2.32
N LEU A 110 -11.87 -2.70 2.98
CA LEU A 110 -10.54 -3.31 2.83
C LEU A 110 -10.38 -3.96 1.44
N MET A 111 -11.39 -4.70 0.97
CA MET A 111 -11.38 -5.29 -0.36
C MET A 111 -11.30 -4.21 -1.44
N GLU A 112 -12.07 -3.14 -1.30
CA GLU A 112 -12.00 -1.98 -2.19
C GLU A 112 -10.62 -1.33 -2.14
N ALA A 113 -10.03 -1.16 -0.95
CA ALA A 113 -8.69 -0.58 -0.81
C ALA A 113 -7.61 -1.41 -1.52
N VAL A 114 -7.62 -2.75 -1.37
CA VAL A 114 -6.66 -3.66 -2.03
C VAL A 114 -6.91 -3.76 -3.53
N ALA A 115 -8.18 -3.73 -3.96
CA ALA A 115 -8.57 -3.82 -5.36
C ALA A 115 -8.68 -2.47 -6.09
N ARG A 116 -8.36 -1.34 -5.43
CA ARG A 116 -8.56 0.02 -5.94
C ARG A 116 -8.00 0.26 -7.35
N ALA A 117 -6.85 -0.33 -7.65
CA ALA A 117 -6.25 -0.32 -8.98
C ALA A 117 -6.41 -1.69 -9.66
N PRO A 118 -6.58 -1.75 -11.00
CA PRO A 118 -6.54 -3.02 -11.72
C PRO A 118 -5.16 -3.68 -11.60
N TRP A 119 -5.11 -5.02 -11.64
CA TRP A 119 -3.84 -5.75 -11.60
C TRP A 119 -3.03 -5.50 -12.88
N PRO A 120 -1.79 -4.99 -12.80
CA PRO A 120 -0.99 -4.63 -13.98
C PRO A 120 -0.24 -5.85 -14.53
N ALA A 121 -0.98 -6.79 -15.13
CA ALA A 121 -0.43 -8.08 -15.60
C ALA A 121 0.76 -7.94 -16.57
N THR A 122 0.70 -6.97 -17.48
CA THR A 122 1.79 -6.69 -18.44
C THR A 122 3.04 -6.20 -17.74
N ALA A 123 2.93 -5.24 -16.81
CA ALA A 123 4.07 -4.72 -16.07
C ALA A 123 4.70 -5.81 -15.20
N TRP A 124 3.89 -6.60 -14.50
CA TRP A 124 4.35 -7.75 -13.72
C TRP A 124 5.18 -8.73 -14.55
N SER A 125 4.68 -9.13 -15.73
CA SER A 125 5.38 -10.04 -16.63
C SER A 125 6.64 -9.43 -17.24
N ALA A 126 6.60 -8.14 -17.61
CA ALA A 126 7.75 -7.45 -18.18
C ALA A 126 8.89 -7.28 -17.18
N VAL A 127 8.61 -6.80 -15.96
CA VAL A 127 9.61 -6.56 -14.92
C VAL A 127 10.33 -7.85 -14.54
N ARG A 128 9.60 -8.96 -14.38
CA ARG A 128 10.22 -10.27 -14.09
C ARG A 128 11.21 -10.69 -15.16
N ARG A 129 10.82 -10.60 -16.44
CA ARG A 129 11.71 -10.94 -17.56
C ARG A 129 12.95 -10.05 -17.67
N CYS A 130 12.90 -8.82 -17.15
CA CYS A 130 14.06 -7.92 -17.14
C CYS A 130 15.03 -8.20 -15.98
N LEU A 131 14.60 -8.96 -14.97
CA LEU A 131 15.37 -9.28 -13.76
C LEU A 131 15.75 -10.78 -13.66
N ASP A 132 15.16 -11.62 -14.50
CA ASP A 132 15.55 -13.02 -14.74
C ASP A 132 16.89 -13.11 -15.50
#